data_AF-A0A1H3FNQ3-F1
#
_entry.id   AF-A0A1H3FNQ3-F1
#
_cell.length_a   1.000
_cell.length_b   1.000
_cell.length_c   1.000
_cell.angle_alpha   90.00
_cell.angle_beta   90.00
_cell.angle_gamma   90.00
#
_symmetry.space_group_name_H-M   'P 1'
#
loop_
_entity.id
_entity.type
_entity.pdbx_description
1 polymer ?
#
loop_
_entity_poly.entity_id
_entity_poly.type
_entity_poly.pdbx_seq_one_letter_code
_entity_poly.pdbx_strand_id
1 'polypeptide(L)'
;MTYSKHDIARMIDISAVQAQSTQADVDAIIAAAKAHRFICVFPLHGFLNRALDAMANEPDIMVGGVIGFPSGGELTEFKIHQAKILTAMGCGEVDMVLNVGMLKSGQDGAVARDIRRVADAAGNTPLKVIMEAPLLTNDEIARAAKLICDNGASFIKTGTGWSGTTTDHHIDVIKKAVGNTLPLKVAGGVRNLETVLRMVDMGVSRFGIGYASALNILNEVKE
;
A
#
# COMPACT_ATOMS: atom_id res chain seq x y z
N MET A 1 8.99 14.14 17.94
CA MET A 1 7.97 13.39 18.70
C MET A 1 8.59 12.06 19.09
N THR A 2 8.29 11.53 20.28
CA THR A 2 8.67 10.16 20.67
C THR A 2 7.53 9.21 20.33
N TYR A 3 7.78 8.21 19.49
CA TYR A 3 6.79 7.20 19.11
C TYR A 3 6.99 5.93 19.93
N SER A 4 5.91 5.40 20.51
CA SER A 4 5.93 4.08 21.15
C SER A 4 5.96 2.95 20.11
N LYS A 5 6.26 1.72 20.55
CA LYS A 5 6.14 0.52 19.70
C LYS A 5 4.73 0.39 19.10
N HIS A 6 3.71 0.70 19.89
CA HIS A 6 2.33 0.68 19.43
C HIS A 6 2.11 1.73 18.33
N ASP A 7 2.55 2.97 18.51
CA ASP A 7 2.38 4.02 17.50
C ASP A 7 3.02 3.64 16.17
N ILE A 8 4.24 3.09 16.20
CA ILE A 8 4.92 2.60 14.99
C ILE A 8 4.16 1.42 14.36
N ALA A 9 3.70 0.46 15.15
CA ALA A 9 2.91 -0.67 14.64
C ALA A 9 1.61 -0.20 13.96
N ARG A 10 0.95 0.84 14.49
CA ARG A 10 -0.25 1.44 13.89
C ARG A 10 -0.01 2.19 12.58
N MET A 11 1.25 2.37 12.17
CA MET A 11 1.62 2.91 10.86
C MET A 11 1.99 1.82 9.84
N ILE A 12 2.05 0.55 10.25
CA ILE A 12 2.59 -0.53 9.41
C ILE A 12 1.47 -1.47 8.94
N ASP A 13 1.37 -1.56 7.62
CA ASP A 13 0.66 -2.63 6.92
C ASP A 13 1.67 -3.78 6.71
N ILE A 14 1.61 -4.79 7.58
CA ILE A 14 2.53 -5.93 7.55
C ILE A 14 2.15 -6.88 6.40
N SER A 15 3.13 -7.32 5.62
CA SER A 15 2.86 -7.95 4.32
C SER A 15 3.66 -9.22 4.03
N ALA A 16 3.02 -10.13 3.30
CA ALA A 16 3.59 -11.32 2.66
C ALA A 16 3.03 -11.38 1.23
N VAL A 17 3.53 -10.48 0.38
CA VAL A 17 3.02 -10.23 -0.98
C VAL A 17 4.05 -10.49 -2.08
N GLN A 18 5.00 -11.39 -1.84
CA GLN A 18 5.99 -11.82 -2.83
C GLN A 18 5.56 -13.12 -3.50
N ALA A 19 6.03 -13.40 -4.72
CA ALA A 19 5.65 -14.63 -5.47
C ALA A 19 5.90 -15.91 -4.67
N GLN A 20 7.00 -15.92 -3.92
CA GLN A 20 7.43 -17.04 -3.08
C GLN A 20 6.80 -17.06 -1.69
N SER A 21 5.95 -16.09 -1.33
CA SER A 21 5.29 -16.07 -0.01
C SER A 21 4.43 -17.31 0.17
N THR A 22 4.76 -18.09 1.18
CA THR A 22 4.09 -19.34 1.54
C THR A 22 2.98 -19.11 2.55
N GLN A 23 2.18 -20.15 2.84
CA GLN A 23 1.22 -20.09 3.94
C GLN A 23 1.90 -19.82 5.28
N ALA A 24 3.10 -20.34 5.52
CA ALA A 24 3.85 -20.10 6.75
C ALA A 24 4.25 -18.63 6.91
N ASP A 25 4.59 -17.95 5.80
CA ASP A 25 4.86 -16.50 5.82
C ASP A 25 3.60 -15.70 6.14
N VAL A 26 2.44 -16.13 5.62
CA VAL A 26 1.14 -15.52 5.93
C VAL A 26 0.77 -15.74 7.41
N ASP A 27 1.01 -16.93 7.94
CA ASP A 27 0.81 -17.24 9.35
C ASP A 27 1.69 -16.39 10.26
N ALA A 28 2.93 -16.15 9.85
CA ALA A 28 3.86 -15.30 10.58
C ALA A 28 3.37 -13.84 10.66
N ILE A 29 2.92 -13.25 9.54
CA ILE A 29 2.37 -11.87 9.57
C ILE A 29 1.07 -11.78 10.37
N ILE A 30 0.22 -12.82 10.34
CA ILE A 30 -1.00 -12.90 11.16
C ILE A 30 -0.65 -12.91 12.65
N ALA A 31 0.27 -13.78 13.07
CA ALA A 31 0.70 -13.87 14.45
C ALA A 31 1.32 -12.55 14.94
N ALA A 32 2.19 -11.95 14.13
CA ALA A 32 2.81 -10.67 14.46
C ALA A 32 1.81 -9.51 14.51
N ALA A 33 0.81 -9.49 13.61
CA ALA A 33 -0.26 -8.49 13.66
C ALA A 33 -1.02 -8.55 14.98
N LYS A 34 -1.39 -9.74 15.45
CA LYS A 34 -2.05 -9.90 16.75
C LYS A 34 -1.14 -9.54 17.92
N ALA A 35 0.13 -9.92 17.88
CA ALA A 35 1.07 -9.65 18.96
C ALA A 35 1.38 -8.15 19.12
N HIS A 36 1.56 -7.45 18.00
CA HIS A 36 2.05 -6.07 17.99
C HIS A 36 1.00 -5.03 17.60
N ARG A 37 -0.22 -5.46 17.28
CA ARG A 37 -1.34 -4.61 16.86
C ARG A 37 -1.04 -3.82 15.60
N PHE A 38 -0.38 -4.45 14.61
CA PHE A 38 -0.23 -3.85 13.28
C PHE A 38 -1.60 -3.47 12.70
N ILE A 39 -1.66 -2.36 11.96
CA ILE A 39 -2.95 -1.81 11.52
C ILE A 39 -3.61 -2.63 10.41
N CYS A 40 -2.83 -3.31 9.58
CA CYS A 40 -3.35 -4.10 8.46
C CYS A 40 -2.44 -5.27 8.10
N VAL A 41 -3.03 -6.39 7.66
CA VAL A 41 -2.34 -7.58 7.13
C VAL A 41 -2.59 -7.67 5.63
N PHE A 42 -1.52 -7.82 4.83
CA PHE A 42 -1.60 -7.99 3.38
C PHE A 42 -0.99 -9.32 2.92
N PRO A 43 -1.82 -10.33 2.58
CA PRO A 43 -1.41 -11.51 1.82
C PRO A 43 -1.65 -11.35 0.31
N LEU A 44 -1.12 -12.26 -0.51
CA LEU A 44 -1.65 -12.48 -1.88
C LEU A 44 -3.00 -13.22 -1.84
N HIS A 45 -3.78 -13.10 -2.92
CA HIS A 45 -5.17 -13.57 -3.00
C HIS A 45 -5.37 -15.04 -2.57
N GLY A 46 -4.43 -15.92 -2.88
CA GLY A 46 -4.51 -17.34 -2.52
C GLY A 46 -4.60 -17.62 -1.01
N PHE A 47 -4.20 -16.66 -0.17
CA PHE A 47 -4.25 -16.77 1.29
C PHE A 47 -5.20 -15.76 1.93
N LEU A 48 -6.05 -15.09 1.14
CA LEU A 48 -6.89 -14.01 1.63
C LEU A 48 -7.94 -14.48 2.66
N ASN A 49 -8.65 -15.58 2.37
CA ASN A 49 -9.62 -16.16 3.32
C ASN A 49 -8.97 -16.50 4.66
N ARG A 50 -7.74 -17.03 4.63
CA ARG A 50 -6.98 -17.35 5.83
C ARG A 50 -6.73 -16.12 6.70
N ALA A 51 -6.37 -14.99 6.09
CA ALA A 51 -6.17 -13.74 6.82
C ALA A 51 -7.50 -13.17 7.35
N LEU A 52 -8.57 -13.20 6.56
CA LEU A 52 -9.91 -12.75 6.97
C LEU A 52 -10.43 -13.56 8.16
N ASP A 53 -10.37 -14.89 8.09
CA ASP A 53 -10.77 -15.79 9.17
C ASP A 53 -9.96 -15.52 10.44
N ALA A 54 -8.65 -15.31 10.31
CA ALA A 54 -7.78 -15.04 11.44
C ALA A 54 -8.05 -13.69 12.11
N MET A 55 -8.47 -12.66 11.35
CA MET A 55 -8.74 -11.31 11.85
C MET A 55 -10.21 -11.07 12.23
N ALA A 56 -11.11 -12.04 12.04
CA ALA A 56 -12.54 -11.87 12.31
C ALA A 56 -12.88 -11.40 13.73
N ASN A 57 -12.05 -11.75 14.72
CA ASN A 57 -12.19 -11.34 16.12
C ASN A 57 -11.17 -10.27 16.56
N GLU A 58 -10.50 -9.61 15.61
CA GLU A 58 -9.48 -8.57 15.84
C GLU A 58 -9.95 -7.26 15.19
N PRO A 59 -10.95 -6.56 15.76
CA PRO A 59 -11.65 -5.45 15.08
C PRO A 59 -10.76 -4.23 14.79
N ASP A 60 -9.59 -4.15 15.42
CA ASP A 60 -8.59 -3.09 15.23
C ASP A 60 -7.54 -3.43 14.16
N ILE A 61 -7.58 -4.62 13.56
CA ILE A 61 -6.63 -5.08 12.54
C ILE A 61 -7.37 -5.37 11.24
N MET A 62 -7.07 -4.59 10.20
CA MET A 62 -7.68 -4.77 8.88
C MET A 62 -7.00 -5.90 8.09
N VAL A 63 -7.72 -6.44 7.11
CA VAL A 63 -7.13 -7.22 6.02
C VAL A 63 -7.19 -6.41 4.74
N GLY A 64 -6.06 -6.28 4.07
CA GLY A 64 -5.91 -5.54 2.83
C GLY A 64 -5.87 -6.44 1.60
N GLY A 65 -6.49 -6.00 0.51
CA GLY A 65 -6.43 -6.68 -0.79
C GLY A 65 -5.61 -5.91 -1.83
N VAL A 66 -4.95 -6.61 -2.75
CA VAL A 66 -4.23 -5.98 -3.87
C VAL A 66 -5.00 -6.10 -5.19
N ILE A 67 -4.94 -5.09 -6.06
CA ILE A 67 -5.69 -5.05 -7.34
C ILE A 67 -4.72 -4.77 -8.48
N GLY A 68 -4.77 -5.59 -9.54
CA GLY A 68 -3.86 -5.50 -10.68
C GLY A 68 -2.38 -5.63 -10.29
N PHE A 69 -2.07 -6.35 -9.23
CA PHE A 69 -0.75 -6.36 -8.60
C PHE A 69 0.12 -7.53 -9.09
N PRO A 70 1.44 -7.35 -9.30
CA PRO A 70 2.20 -6.11 -9.06
C PRO A 70 2.32 -5.19 -10.29
N SER A 71 1.94 -5.62 -11.49
CA SER A 71 2.31 -4.90 -12.72
C SER A 71 1.41 -3.71 -13.07
N GLY A 72 0.14 -3.74 -12.67
CA GLY A 72 -0.88 -2.75 -13.04
C GLY A 72 -1.36 -2.83 -14.49
N GLY A 73 -0.83 -3.76 -15.29
CA GLY A 73 -1.04 -3.84 -16.74
C GLY A 73 -2.33 -4.54 -17.20
N GLU A 74 -3.16 -5.00 -16.27
CA GLU A 74 -4.41 -5.70 -16.56
C GLU A 74 -5.48 -4.75 -17.14
N LEU A 75 -6.50 -5.34 -17.78
CA LEU A 75 -7.68 -4.62 -18.22
C LEU A 75 -8.42 -4.02 -17.02
N THR A 76 -8.97 -2.81 -17.18
CA THR A 76 -9.77 -2.15 -16.14
C THR A 76 -10.93 -3.02 -15.65
N GLU A 77 -11.57 -3.81 -16.52
CA GLU A 77 -12.66 -4.72 -16.11
C GLU A 77 -12.19 -5.80 -15.12
N PHE A 78 -10.96 -6.30 -15.27
CA PHE A 78 -10.41 -7.28 -14.32
C PHE A 78 -10.14 -6.63 -12.97
N LYS A 79 -9.60 -5.40 -12.96
CA LYS A 79 -9.40 -4.63 -11.73
C LYS A 79 -10.71 -4.29 -11.03
N ILE A 80 -11.75 -3.92 -11.77
CA ILE A 80 -13.11 -3.69 -11.24
C ILE A 80 -13.65 -4.97 -10.59
N HIS A 81 -13.49 -6.11 -11.26
CA HIS A 81 -13.96 -7.39 -10.73
C HIS A 81 -13.21 -7.78 -9.45
N GLN A 82 -11.89 -7.61 -9.42
CA GLN A 82 -11.08 -7.79 -8.22
C GLN A 82 -11.55 -6.87 -7.09
N ALA A 83 -11.77 -5.57 -7.36
CA ALA A 83 -12.26 -4.63 -6.36
C ALA A 83 -13.57 -5.11 -5.72
N LYS A 84 -14.56 -5.47 -6.53
CA LYS A 84 -15.87 -5.96 -6.05
C LYS A 84 -15.75 -7.23 -5.22
N ILE A 85 -14.90 -8.17 -5.63
CA ILE A 85 -14.68 -9.41 -4.87
C ILE A 85 -14.04 -9.09 -3.53
N LEU A 86 -12.94 -8.33 -3.52
CA LEU A 86 -12.18 -8.04 -2.30
C LEU A 86 -13.02 -7.27 -1.28
N THR A 87 -13.82 -6.30 -1.72
CA THR A 87 -14.72 -5.56 -0.83
C THR A 87 -15.86 -6.42 -0.32
N ALA A 88 -16.46 -7.28 -1.17
CA ALA A 88 -17.50 -8.21 -0.75
C ALA A 88 -17.00 -9.29 0.24
N MET A 89 -15.72 -9.68 0.14
CA MET A 89 -15.07 -10.60 1.08
C MET A 89 -14.77 -9.95 2.44
N GLY A 90 -14.89 -8.63 2.57
CA GLY A 90 -14.66 -7.91 3.83
C GLY A 90 -13.25 -7.33 3.99
N CYS A 91 -12.48 -7.15 2.90
CA CYS A 91 -11.25 -6.38 2.98
C CYS A 91 -11.55 -4.95 3.49
N GLY A 92 -10.84 -4.54 4.54
CA GLY A 92 -10.99 -3.21 5.15
C GLY A 92 -10.39 -2.09 4.28
N GLU A 93 -9.50 -2.44 3.36
CA GLU A 93 -8.86 -1.54 2.41
C GLU A 93 -8.32 -2.30 1.19
N VAL A 94 -8.13 -1.60 0.07
CA VAL A 94 -7.57 -2.18 -1.16
C VAL A 94 -6.48 -1.29 -1.77
N ASP A 95 -5.44 -1.93 -2.30
CA ASP A 95 -4.30 -1.27 -2.94
C ASP A 95 -4.22 -1.68 -4.42
N MET A 96 -4.59 -0.77 -5.33
CA MET A 96 -4.47 -1.02 -6.78
C MET A 96 -3.13 -0.54 -7.33
N VAL A 97 -2.62 -1.18 -8.39
CA VAL A 97 -1.52 -0.64 -9.19
C VAL A 97 -2.09 0.08 -10.41
N LEU A 98 -1.72 1.36 -10.61
CA LEU A 98 -2.08 2.08 -11.83
C LEU A 98 -1.42 1.44 -13.05
N ASN A 99 -1.95 1.67 -14.24
CA ASN A 99 -1.31 1.15 -15.45
C ASN A 99 -0.03 1.94 -15.78
N VAL A 100 1.12 1.40 -15.34
CA VAL A 100 2.43 2.07 -15.46
C VAL A 100 2.79 2.30 -16.93
N GLY A 101 2.58 1.30 -17.79
CA GLY A 101 2.89 1.41 -19.22
C GLY A 101 2.09 2.52 -19.93
N MET A 102 0.80 2.65 -19.61
CA MET A 102 -0.05 3.73 -20.12
C MET A 102 0.39 5.10 -19.60
N LEU A 103 0.72 5.22 -18.32
CA LEU A 103 1.24 6.47 -17.75
C LEU A 103 2.52 6.92 -18.45
N LYS A 104 3.48 6.00 -18.66
CA LYS A 104 4.75 6.31 -19.35
C LYS A 104 4.53 6.67 -20.82
N SER A 105 3.46 6.17 -21.41
CA SER A 105 3.03 6.48 -22.79
C SER A 105 2.20 7.77 -22.90
N GLY A 106 2.03 8.53 -21.80
CA GLY A 106 1.25 9.78 -21.78
C GLY A 106 -0.26 9.57 -21.96
N GLN A 107 -0.77 8.36 -21.74
CA GLN A 107 -2.20 8.04 -21.86
C GLN A 107 -2.95 8.39 -20.56
N ASP A 108 -2.82 9.63 -20.09
CA ASP A 108 -3.32 10.06 -18.78
C ASP A 108 -4.83 9.86 -18.63
N GLY A 109 -5.60 10.10 -19.70
CA GLY A 109 -7.04 9.88 -19.69
C GLY A 109 -7.42 8.41 -19.51
N ALA A 110 -6.60 7.46 -19.98
CA ALA A 110 -6.82 6.03 -19.75
C ALA A 110 -6.52 5.66 -18.30
N VAL A 111 -5.42 6.18 -17.74
CA VAL A 111 -5.03 5.97 -16.34
C VAL A 111 -6.07 6.57 -15.38
N ALA A 112 -6.53 7.79 -15.63
CA ALA A 112 -7.59 8.44 -14.85
C ALA A 112 -8.87 7.61 -14.82
N ARG A 113 -9.32 7.14 -16.00
CA ARG A 113 -10.52 6.29 -16.11
C ARG A 113 -10.34 4.96 -15.39
N ASP A 114 -9.17 4.33 -15.46
CA ASP A 114 -8.87 3.09 -14.73
C ASP A 114 -9.01 3.29 -13.21
N ILE A 115 -8.34 4.32 -12.67
CA ILE A 115 -8.40 4.65 -11.23
C ILE A 115 -9.85 4.95 -10.81
N ARG A 116 -10.53 5.83 -11.54
CA ARG A 116 -11.91 6.24 -11.22
C ARG A 116 -12.84 5.04 -11.15
N ARG A 117 -12.80 4.17 -12.16
CA ARG A 117 -13.72 3.03 -12.23
C ARG A 117 -13.42 1.98 -11.17
N VAL A 118 -12.16 1.80 -10.77
CA VAL A 118 -11.80 0.93 -9.64
C VAL A 118 -12.24 1.55 -8.32
N ALA A 119 -12.11 2.87 -8.15
CA ALA A 119 -12.62 3.58 -6.97
C ALA A 119 -14.14 3.43 -6.84
N ASP A 120 -14.88 3.65 -7.93
CA ASP A 120 -16.34 3.48 -7.95
C ASP A 120 -16.74 2.04 -7.60
N ALA A 121 -15.97 1.04 -8.06
CA ALA A 121 -16.19 -0.37 -7.76
C ALA A 121 -15.84 -0.77 -6.32
N ALA A 122 -14.86 -0.10 -5.70
CA ALA A 122 -14.50 -0.28 -4.29
C ALA A 122 -15.52 0.37 -3.34
N GLY A 123 -16.33 1.33 -3.83
CA GLY A 123 -17.37 1.98 -3.05
C GLY A 123 -16.78 2.73 -1.85
N ASN A 124 -17.20 2.35 -0.65
CA ASN A 124 -16.72 2.98 0.59
C ASN A 124 -15.42 2.37 1.12
N THR A 125 -14.93 1.26 0.55
CA THR A 125 -13.66 0.67 0.97
C THR A 125 -12.50 1.56 0.51
N PRO A 126 -11.61 2.03 1.41
CA PRO A 126 -10.49 2.89 1.06
C PRO A 126 -9.62 2.29 -0.03
N LEU A 127 -9.45 3.04 -1.12
CA LEU A 127 -8.60 2.67 -2.25
C LEU A 127 -7.26 3.41 -2.18
N LYS A 128 -6.16 2.67 -2.16
CA LYS A 128 -4.81 3.23 -2.32
C LYS A 128 -4.33 2.94 -3.73
N VAL A 129 -3.74 3.93 -4.39
CA VAL A 129 -3.22 3.75 -5.75
C VAL A 129 -1.70 3.74 -5.73
N ILE A 130 -1.11 2.61 -6.12
CA ILE A 130 0.31 2.38 -6.28
C ILE A 130 0.75 2.96 -7.63
N MET A 131 1.65 3.94 -7.60
CA MET A 131 2.21 4.53 -8.82
C MET A 131 3.46 3.81 -9.37
N GLU A 132 4.10 3.01 -8.54
CA GLU A 132 5.40 2.38 -8.81
C GLU A 132 6.52 3.39 -9.14
N ALA A 133 6.70 4.34 -8.22
CA ALA A 133 7.67 5.43 -8.31
C ALA A 133 9.10 5.01 -8.73
N PRO A 134 9.67 3.86 -8.31
CA PRO A 134 10.99 3.44 -8.77
C PRO A 134 11.14 3.28 -10.30
N LEU A 135 10.03 3.18 -11.03
CA LEU A 135 10.02 3.06 -12.50
C LEU A 135 9.74 4.39 -13.22
N LEU A 136 9.49 5.47 -12.48
CA LEU A 136 8.97 6.73 -12.99
C LEU A 136 10.00 7.86 -12.90
N THR A 137 9.96 8.77 -13.87
CA THR A 137 10.67 10.05 -13.80
C THR A 137 9.95 11.01 -12.85
N ASN A 138 10.60 12.12 -12.47
CA ASN A 138 9.98 13.13 -11.61
C ASN A 138 8.67 13.69 -12.20
N ASP A 139 8.65 13.93 -13.52
CA ASP A 139 7.47 14.45 -14.21
C ASP A 139 6.35 13.41 -14.21
N GLU A 140 6.68 12.13 -14.42
CA GLU A 140 5.72 11.02 -14.35
C GLU A 140 5.17 10.83 -12.94
N ILE A 141 6.00 10.95 -11.90
CA ILE A 141 5.57 10.90 -10.49
C ILE A 141 4.61 12.05 -10.19
N ALA A 142 4.97 13.29 -10.55
CA ALA A 142 4.13 14.46 -10.31
C ALA A 142 2.79 14.35 -11.05
N ARG A 143 2.80 13.82 -12.27
CA ARG A 143 1.60 13.54 -13.07
C ARG A 143 0.74 12.46 -12.45
N ALA A 144 1.33 11.32 -12.06
CA ALA A 144 0.62 10.24 -11.38
C ALA A 144 -0.03 10.70 -10.08
N ALA A 145 0.69 11.46 -9.25
CA ALA A 145 0.17 11.98 -7.99
C ALA A 145 -1.10 12.81 -8.18
N LYS A 146 -1.12 13.71 -9.18
CA LYS A 146 -2.31 14.51 -9.53
C LYS A 146 -3.47 13.62 -9.99
N LEU A 147 -3.20 12.69 -10.92
CA LEU A 147 -4.22 11.74 -11.39
C LEU A 147 -4.83 10.93 -10.24
N ILE A 148 -4.03 10.51 -9.27
CA ILE A 148 -4.51 9.76 -8.09
C ILE A 148 -5.42 10.63 -7.23
N CYS A 149 -5.00 11.86 -6.90
CA CYS A 149 -5.81 12.81 -6.13
C CYS A 149 -7.17 13.10 -6.78
N ASP A 150 -7.19 13.26 -8.10
CA ASP A 150 -8.38 13.72 -8.83
C ASP A 150 -9.36 12.58 -9.16
N ASN A 151 -9.01 11.32 -8.93
CA ASN A 151 -9.77 10.15 -9.39
C ASN A 151 -10.33 9.23 -8.29
N GLY A 152 -10.53 9.75 -7.08
CA GLY A 152 -11.29 9.07 -6.03
C GLY A 152 -10.49 8.09 -5.16
N ALA A 153 -9.16 8.15 -5.23
CA ALA A 153 -8.31 7.43 -4.31
C ALA A 153 -8.38 8.04 -2.89
N SER A 154 -8.19 7.21 -1.88
CA SER A 154 -8.04 7.61 -0.48
C SER A 154 -6.58 7.82 -0.08
N PHE A 155 -5.64 7.17 -0.79
CA PHE A 155 -4.20 7.29 -0.56
C PHE A 155 -3.42 7.28 -1.87
N ILE A 156 -2.29 7.98 -1.85
CA ILE A 156 -1.19 7.72 -2.77
C ILE A 156 -0.31 6.61 -2.16
N LYS A 157 0.06 5.60 -2.95
CA LYS A 157 1.05 4.59 -2.56
C LYS A 157 2.26 4.61 -3.50
N THR A 158 3.47 4.61 -2.95
CA THR A 158 4.68 4.85 -3.75
C THR A 158 5.05 3.66 -4.65
N GLY A 159 5.02 2.43 -4.13
CA GLY A 159 5.46 1.26 -4.89
C GLY A 159 4.88 -0.05 -4.38
N THR A 160 5.14 -1.13 -5.10
CA THR A 160 4.76 -2.49 -4.71
C THR A 160 5.81 -3.15 -3.82
N GLY A 161 7.06 -2.67 -3.89
CA GLY A 161 8.24 -3.34 -3.35
C GLY A 161 8.84 -4.40 -4.28
N TRP A 162 8.29 -4.58 -5.48
CA TRP A 162 8.82 -5.51 -6.50
C TRP A 162 9.78 -4.83 -7.47
N SER A 163 9.56 -3.56 -7.78
CA SER A 163 10.32 -2.82 -8.81
C SER A 163 11.49 -1.99 -8.27
N GLY A 164 11.73 -2.02 -6.97
CA GLY A 164 12.83 -1.30 -6.34
C GLY A 164 12.46 -0.61 -5.03
N THR A 165 13.34 0.28 -4.58
CA THR A 165 13.21 1.02 -3.33
C THR A 165 12.55 2.38 -3.56
N THR A 166 11.61 2.75 -2.71
CA THR A 166 11.13 4.14 -2.62
C THR A 166 12.18 4.97 -1.87
N THR A 167 12.59 6.09 -2.46
CA THR A 167 13.57 7.01 -1.87
C THR A 167 12.88 8.25 -1.31
N ASP A 168 13.58 8.98 -0.44
CA ASP A 168 13.16 10.29 0.06
C ASP A 168 12.88 11.26 -1.09
N HIS A 169 13.67 11.21 -2.16
CA HIS A 169 13.46 12.01 -3.37
C HIS A 169 12.09 11.73 -4.02
N HIS A 170 11.65 10.47 -4.09
CA HIS A 170 10.30 10.17 -4.60
C HIS A 170 9.21 10.82 -3.74
N ILE A 171 9.37 10.80 -2.42
CA ILE A 171 8.42 11.42 -1.48
C ILE A 171 8.38 12.94 -1.70
N ASP A 172 9.56 13.58 -1.81
CA ASP A 172 9.68 15.02 -2.06
C ASP A 172 8.99 15.44 -3.37
N VAL A 173 9.18 14.69 -4.46
CA VAL A 173 8.51 14.97 -5.73
C VAL A 173 6.98 14.88 -5.61
N ILE A 174 6.46 13.86 -4.92
CA ILE A 174 5.02 13.72 -4.66
C ILE A 174 4.51 14.91 -3.83
N LYS A 175 5.20 15.25 -2.74
CA LYS A 175 4.81 16.36 -1.86
C LYS A 175 4.86 17.71 -2.56
N LYS A 176 5.84 17.95 -3.43
CA LYS A 176 5.88 19.17 -4.26
C LYS A 176 4.73 19.23 -5.26
N ALA A 177 4.30 18.09 -5.80
CA ALA A 177 3.24 18.05 -6.81
C ALA A 177 1.84 18.24 -6.24
N VAL A 178 1.55 17.66 -5.05
CA VAL A 178 0.18 17.60 -4.50
C VAL A 178 0.07 17.93 -3.01
N GLY A 179 1.17 18.30 -2.34
CA GLY A 179 1.16 18.63 -0.92
C GLY A 179 0.60 17.50 -0.04
N ASN A 180 -0.41 17.83 0.76
CA ASN A 180 -1.10 16.91 1.67
C ASN A 180 -2.55 16.61 1.23
N THR A 181 -2.85 16.75 -0.07
CA THR A 181 -4.21 16.48 -0.60
C THR A 181 -4.70 15.08 -0.26
N LEU A 182 -3.82 14.08 -0.31
CA LEU A 182 -4.07 12.72 0.17
C LEU A 182 -2.95 12.24 1.09
N PRO A 183 -3.25 11.36 2.07
CA PRO A 183 -2.23 10.69 2.85
C PRO A 183 -1.36 9.77 1.98
N LEU A 184 -0.10 9.63 2.38
CA LEU A 184 0.91 8.88 1.63
C LEU A 184 1.24 7.56 2.33
N LYS A 185 1.19 6.46 1.57
CA LYS A 185 1.68 5.14 1.97
C LYS A 185 2.98 4.83 1.24
N VAL A 186 4.06 4.55 1.96
CA VAL A 186 5.34 4.15 1.36
C VAL A 186 5.51 2.63 1.42
N ALA A 187 5.96 2.02 0.32
CA ALA A 187 6.42 0.64 0.32
C ALA A 187 7.65 0.48 -0.57
N GLY A 188 8.45 -0.54 -0.28
CA GLY A 188 9.74 -0.81 -0.93
C GLY A 188 10.91 -0.11 -0.24
N GLY A 189 11.74 -0.91 0.43
CA GLY A 189 13.04 -0.47 0.99
C GLY A 189 13.04 0.16 2.38
N VAL A 190 11.90 0.20 3.08
CA VAL A 190 11.81 0.65 4.49
C VAL A 190 12.20 -0.51 5.41
N ARG A 191 13.38 -0.42 6.04
CA ARG A 191 14.00 -1.55 6.77
C ARG A 191 14.35 -1.28 8.23
N ASN A 192 14.40 -0.02 8.65
CA ASN A 192 14.81 0.40 9.99
C ASN A 192 13.97 1.58 10.49
N LEU A 193 13.99 1.79 11.81
CA LEU A 193 13.19 2.81 12.49
C LEU A 193 13.59 4.22 12.05
N GLU A 194 14.88 4.47 11.85
CA GLU A 194 15.38 5.76 11.37
C GLU A 194 14.71 6.18 10.06
N THR A 195 14.57 5.25 9.10
CA THR A 195 13.90 5.51 7.83
C THR A 195 12.41 5.78 8.03
N VAL A 196 11.73 5.03 8.91
CA VAL A 196 10.32 5.27 9.23
C VAL A 196 10.14 6.68 9.78
N LEU A 197 10.91 7.06 10.81
CA LEU A 197 10.80 8.37 11.46
C LEU A 197 11.08 9.51 10.49
N ARG A 198 12.15 9.39 9.69
CA ARG A 198 12.49 10.39 8.66
C ARG A 198 11.36 10.55 7.65
N MET A 199 10.76 9.47 7.17
CA MET A 199 9.65 9.51 6.22
C MET A 199 8.35 10.04 6.85
N VAL A 200 8.11 9.78 8.14
CA VAL A 200 7.01 10.41 8.88
C VAL A 200 7.19 11.92 8.94
N ASP A 201 8.41 12.42 9.19
CA ASP A 201 8.71 13.86 9.17
C ASP A 201 8.50 14.49 7.77
N MET A 202 8.65 13.69 6.70
CA MET A 202 8.31 14.08 5.33
C MET A 202 6.79 14.01 5.03
N GLY A 203 5.96 13.63 6.00
CA GLY A 203 4.51 13.57 5.89
C GLY A 203 3.97 12.23 5.34
N VAL A 204 4.71 11.13 5.50
CA VAL A 204 4.21 9.77 5.25
C VAL A 204 3.36 9.30 6.42
N SER A 205 2.22 8.67 6.11
CA SER A 205 1.22 8.27 7.11
C SER A 205 1.10 6.76 7.30
N ARG A 206 1.57 5.97 6.33
CA ARG A 206 1.47 4.50 6.36
C ARG A 206 2.65 3.85 5.65
N PHE A 207 3.02 2.64 6.06
CA PHE A 207 4.13 1.90 5.50
C PHE A 207 3.73 0.46 5.17
N GLY A 208 3.97 0.02 3.93
CA GLY A 208 3.91 -1.39 3.57
C GLY A 208 5.26 -2.05 3.81
N ILE A 209 5.36 -2.93 4.81
CA ILE A 209 6.62 -3.53 5.26
C ILE A 209 6.48 -5.05 5.35
N GLY A 210 7.51 -5.78 4.91
CA GLY A 210 7.56 -7.24 5.05
C GLY A 210 7.87 -7.68 6.49
N TYR A 211 7.49 -8.92 6.84
CA TYR A 211 7.59 -9.48 8.19
C TYR A 211 8.91 -9.16 8.93
N ALA A 212 10.05 -9.58 8.37
CA ALA A 212 11.35 -9.45 9.05
C ALA A 212 11.72 -7.99 9.36
N SER A 213 11.52 -7.09 8.39
CA SER A 213 11.79 -5.66 8.57
C SER A 213 10.82 -5.01 9.56
N ALA A 214 9.55 -5.42 9.58
CA ALA A 214 8.57 -4.89 10.53
C ALA A 214 8.98 -5.21 11.97
N LEU A 215 9.41 -6.45 12.25
CA LEU A 215 9.90 -6.83 13.58
C LEU A 215 11.20 -6.12 13.95
N ASN A 216 12.14 -5.99 13.01
CA ASN A 216 13.37 -5.24 13.24
C ASN A 216 13.08 -3.79 13.65
N ILE A 217 12.19 -3.12 12.93
CA ILE A 217 11.76 -1.74 13.22
C ILE A 217 11.18 -1.62 14.63
N LEU A 218 10.30 -2.55 15.04
CA LEU A 218 9.73 -2.50 16.39
C LEU A 218 10.77 -2.75 17.49
N ASN A 219 11.79 -3.57 17.23
CA ASN A 219 12.87 -3.84 18.19
C ASN A 219 13.81 -2.65 18.38
N GLU A 220 13.95 -1.79 17.37
CA GLU A 220 14.76 -0.57 17.46
C GLU A 220 14.08 0.54 18.28
N VAL A 221 12.76 0.45 18.52
CA VAL A 221 12.04 1.41 19.36
C VAL A 221 12.45 1.18 20.82
N LYS A 222 13.15 2.17 21.38
CA LYS A 222 13.52 2.20 22.80
C LYS A 222 12.25 2.31 23.65
N GLU A 223 12.23 1.56 24.75
CA GLU A 223 11.14 1.60 25.75
C GLU A 223 10.97 2.98 26.38
#